data_AF-A0A850GD48-F1
#
_entry.id   AF-A0A850GD48-F1
#
_cell.length_a   1.000
_cell.length_b   1.000
_cell.length_c   1.000
_cell.angle_alpha   90.00
_cell.angle_beta   90.00
_cell.angle_gamma   90.00
#
_symmetry.space_group_name_H-M   'P 1'
#
loop_
_entity.id
_entity.type
_entity.pdbx_description
1 polymer ?
#
loop_
_entity_poly.entity_id
_entity_poly.type
_entity_poly.pdbx_seq_one_letter_code
_entity_poly.pdbx_strand_id
1 'polypeptide(L)'
;MRAPSLLLPCALLFVPLLACGPKGKVSVPEGADKTWAEMNEDERMAHMGAVVLPRMRAVFQAHDPERYASFGCATCHGHSGSFEMPNPELPELDASNFYKQERQEHGDMVKLMWKEVEPTMGEALGVTYSFGGTIECHSCHVVLNEDE
;
A
#
# COMPACT_ATOMS: atom_id res chain seq x y z
N MET A 1 -35.67 7.04 57.01
CA MET A 1 -35.87 7.70 55.71
C MET A 1 -34.52 7.76 54.99
N ARG A 2 -34.44 7.23 53.76
CA ARG A 2 -33.22 7.02 52.96
C ARG A 2 -32.65 8.35 52.45
N ALA A 3 -31.32 8.52 52.51
CA ALA A 3 -30.58 9.51 51.73
C ALA A 3 -29.48 8.79 50.93
N PRO A 4 -29.14 9.25 49.70
CA PRO A 4 -28.65 8.38 48.65
C PRO A 4 -27.12 8.40 48.50
N SER A 5 -26.58 7.24 48.11
CA SER A 5 -25.21 7.05 47.64
C SER A 5 -24.95 7.92 46.40
N LEU A 6 -24.07 8.91 46.51
CA LEU A 6 -23.47 9.60 45.38
C LEU A 6 -22.31 8.74 44.85
N LEU A 7 -22.63 7.88 43.88
CA LEU A 7 -21.65 7.29 42.97
C LEU A 7 -21.18 8.39 42.02
N LEU A 8 -19.91 8.79 42.15
CA LEU A 8 -19.21 9.67 41.23
C LEU A 8 -18.96 8.88 39.93
N PRO A 9 -19.56 9.24 38.79
CA PRO A 9 -19.24 8.55 37.55
C PRO A 9 -17.87 9.03 37.06
N CYS A 10 -16.90 8.11 37.08
CA CYS A 10 -15.62 8.24 36.40
C CYS A 10 -15.92 8.40 34.90
N ALA A 11 -15.96 9.65 34.42
CA ALA A 11 -16.12 9.94 33.01
C ALA A 11 -14.85 9.49 32.28
N LEU A 12 -14.86 8.25 31.79
CA LEU A 12 -13.92 7.75 30.80
C LEU A 12 -14.08 8.59 29.53
N LEU A 13 -13.23 9.60 29.38
CA LEU A 13 -12.99 10.29 28.12
C LEU A 13 -12.44 9.28 27.12
N PHE A 14 -13.32 8.69 26.30
CA PHE A 14 -12.94 8.02 25.07
C PHE A 14 -12.38 9.08 24.12
N VAL A 15 -11.06 9.25 24.13
CA VAL A 15 -10.35 9.98 23.07
C VAL A 15 -10.43 9.11 21.82
N PRO A 16 -11.12 9.55 20.74
CA PRO A 16 -11.03 8.84 19.48
C PRO A 16 -9.61 9.03 18.96
N LEU A 17 -8.77 8.00 19.08
CA LEU A 17 -7.54 7.88 18.32
C LEU A 17 -7.95 8.01 16.84
N LEU A 18 -7.57 9.12 16.21
CA LEU A 18 -7.47 9.20 14.75
C LEU A 18 -6.44 8.14 14.36
N ALA A 19 -6.91 6.93 14.09
CA ALA A 19 -6.06 5.82 13.71
C ALA A 19 -5.59 6.04 12.27
N CYS A 20 -4.40 6.60 12.10
CA CYS A 20 -3.57 6.42 10.90
C CYS A 20 -3.05 4.97 10.88
N GLY A 21 -3.95 3.99 10.79
CA GLY A 21 -3.62 2.57 10.74
C GLY A 21 -3.71 2.00 9.33
N PRO A 22 -3.28 0.74 9.15
CA PRO A 22 -3.41 0.03 7.89
C PRO A 22 -4.87 0.00 7.43
N LYS A 23 -5.07 0.20 6.14
CA LYS A 23 -6.36 0.11 5.45
C LYS A 23 -6.49 -1.26 4.77
N GLY A 24 -7.70 -1.57 4.31
CA GLY A 24 -7.99 -2.86 3.68
C GLY A 24 -8.16 -4.00 4.70
N LYS A 25 -8.24 -5.23 4.19
CA LYS A 25 -8.39 -6.45 5.01
C LYS A 25 -7.77 -7.64 4.29
N VAL A 26 -7.22 -8.57 5.07
CA VAL A 26 -6.77 -9.85 4.53
C VAL A 26 -7.98 -10.64 4.04
N SER A 27 -7.93 -11.09 2.78
CA SER A 27 -9.00 -11.86 2.13
C SER A 27 -8.44 -12.69 0.97
N VAL A 28 -9.27 -13.59 0.44
CA VAL A 28 -8.96 -14.29 -0.82
C VAL A 28 -9.14 -13.28 -1.97
N PRO A 29 -8.10 -13.04 -2.78
CA PRO A 29 -8.19 -12.12 -3.91
C PRO A 29 -9.20 -12.56 -4.96
N GLU A 30 -9.71 -11.60 -5.73
CA GLU A 30 -10.56 -11.90 -6.88
C GLU A 30 -9.82 -12.82 -7.87
N GLY A 31 -10.49 -13.89 -8.31
CA GLY A 31 -9.92 -14.86 -9.25
C GLY A 31 -8.96 -15.88 -8.63
N ALA A 32 -8.86 -15.93 -7.30
CA ALA A 32 -8.05 -16.89 -6.58
C ALA A 32 -8.87 -17.78 -5.62
N ASP A 33 -8.31 -18.93 -5.25
CA ASP A 33 -8.86 -19.85 -4.24
C ASP A 33 -8.19 -19.74 -2.87
N LYS A 34 -7.07 -19.01 -2.79
CA LYS A 34 -6.20 -18.88 -1.61
C LYS A 34 -5.93 -17.42 -1.29
N THR A 35 -5.65 -17.11 -0.02
CA THR A 35 -5.11 -15.80 0.32
C THR A 35 -3.71 -15.61 -0.28
N TRP A 36 -3.27 -14.37 -0.47
CA TRP A 36 -1.93 -14.08 -0.99
C TRP A 36 -0.79 -14.76 -0.21
N ALA A 37 -0.95 -14.86 1.11
CA ALA A 37 0.02 -15.50 2.00
C ALA A 37 0.13 -17.03 1.78
N GLU A 38 -0.94 -17.66 1.31
CA GLU A 38 -1.02 -19.12 1.08
C GLU A 38 -0.63 -19.52 -0.36
N MET A 39 -0.53 -18.56 -1.27
CA MET A 39 -0.08 -18.80 -2.64
C MET A 39 1.41 -19.14 -2.69
N ASN A 40 1.76 -20.14 -3.49
CA ASN A 40 3.16 -20.39 -3.88
C ASN A 40 3.62 -19.41 -4.97
N GLU A 41 4.88 -19.50 -5.38
CA GLU A 41 5.49 -18.58 -6.36
C GLU A 41 4.77 -18.59 -7.73
N ASP A 42 4.46 -19.78 -8.26
CA ASP A 42 3.76 -19.91 -9.54
C ASP A 42 2.34 -19.33 -9.48
N GLU A 43 1.63 -19.56 -8.37
CA GLU A 43 0.31 -18.99 -8.11
C GLU A 43 0.37 -17.46 -8.01
N ARG A 44 1.39 -16.92 -7.34
CA ARG A 44 1.62 -15.48 -7.25
C ARG A 44 1.94 -14.87 -8.61
N MET A 45 2.81 -15.49 -9.40
CA MET A 45 3.14 -15.03 -10.75
C MET A 45 1.91 -15.03 -11.67
N ALA A 46 1.12 -16.11 -11.63
CA ALA A 46 -0.12 -16.20 -12.40
C ALA A 46 -1.10 -15.10 -11.99
N HIS A 47 -1.29 -14.88 -10.69
CA HIS A 47 -2.16 -13.82 -10.16
C HIS A 47 -1.67 -12.42 -10.52
N MET A 48 -0.36 -12.18 -10.41
CA MET A 48 0.28 -10.92 -10.80
C MET A 48 0.04 -10.60 -12.27
N GLY A 49 0.21 -11.58 -13.17
CA GLY A 49 -0.02 -11.39 -14.60
C GLY A 49 -1.49 -11.20 -14.97
N ALA A 50 -2.39 -11.98 -14.35
CA ALA A 50 -3.80 -12.02 -14.72
C ALA A 50 -4.63 -10.89 -14.09
N VAL A 51 -4.31 -10.48 -12.85
CA VAL A 51 -5.12 -9.56 -12.06
C VAL A 51 -4.40 -8.25 -11.79
N VAL A 52 -3.17 -8.30 -11.27
CA VAL A 52 -2.45 -7.10 -10.82
C VAL A 52 -1.99 -6.25 -11.99
N LEU A 53 -1.27 -6.84 -12.94
CA LEU A 53 -0.69 -6.14 -14.08
C LEU A 53 -1.72 -5.33 -14.90
N PRO A 54 -2.89 -5.87 -15.30
CA PRO A 54 -3.87 -5.06 -16.03
C PRO A 54 -4.45 -3.91 -15.20
N ARG A 55 -4.64 -4.10 -13.89
CA ARG A 55 -5.14 -3.04 -12.99
C ARG A 55 -4.11 -1.93 -12.80
N MET A 56 -2.86 -2.30 -12.54
CA MET A 56 -1.76 -1.33 -12.43
C MET A 56 -1.56 -0.59 -13.75
N ARG A 57 -1.57 -1.30 -14.89
CA ARG A 57 -1.49 -0.66 -16.21
C ARG A 57 -2.56 0.42 -16.37
N ALA A 58 -3.82 0.11 -16.02
CA ALA A 58 -4.90 1.07 -16.11
C ALA A 58 -4.67 2.30 -15.21
N VAL A 59 -4.23 2.11 -13.96
CA VAL A 59 -3.91 3.21 -13.02
C VAL A 59 -2.83 4.13 -13.60
N PHE A 60 -1.71 3.56 -14.05
CA PHE A 60 -0.58 4.34 -14.54
C PHE A 60 -0.87 5.01 -15.89
N GLN A 61 -1.55 4.33 -16.82
CA GLN A 61 -1.93 4.92 -18.11
C GLN A 61 -3.04 5.98 -17.97
N ALA A 62 -3.90 5.88 -16.96
CA ALA A 62 -4.86 6.94 -16.64
C ALA A 62 -4.17 8.20 -16.11
N HIS A 63 -3.02 8.04 -15.45
CA HIS A 63 -2.21 9.16 -14.97
C HIS A 63 -1.41 9.83 -16.09
N ASP A 64 -0.65 9.05 -16.85
CA ASP A 64 0.17 9.53 -17.96
C ASP A 64 0.28 8.46 -19.06
N PRO A 65 -0.60 8.49 -20.08
CA PRO A 65 -0.65 7.44 -21.09
C PRO A 65 0.59 7.41 -21.99
N GLU A 66 1.26 8.53 -22.20
CA GLU A 66 2.47 8.60 -23.04
C GLU A 66 3.66 8.00 -22.30
N ARG A 67 3.86 8.38 -21.03
CA ARG A 67 4.94 7.84 -20.19
C ARG A 67 4.79 6.35 -19.94
N TYR A 68 3.56 5.88 -19.75
CA TYR A 68 3.26 4.49 -19.39
C TYR A 68 2.69 3.67 -20.56
N ALA A 69 2.96 4.08 -21.81
CA ALA A 69 2.55 3.34 -23.01
C ALA A 69 3.07 1.89 -23.03
N SER A 70 4.28 1.67 -22.50
CA SER A 70 4.94 0.37 -22.40
C SER A 70 4.86 -0.26 -21.00
N PHE A 71 3.82 0.04 -20.22
CA PHE A 71 3.67 -0.49 -18.86
C PHE A 71 3.64 -2.02 -18.82
N GLY A 72 4.56 -2.59 -18.03
CA GLY A 72 4.78 -4.03 -17.93
C GLY A 72 5.38 -4.43 -16.58
N CYS A 73 5.69 -5.71 -16.41
CA CYS A 73 6.24 -6.23 -15.15
C CYS A 73 7.51 -5.50 -14.72
N ALA A 74 8.39 -5.19 -15.68
CA ALA A 74 9.64 -4.48 -15.44
C ALA A 74 9.45 -3.04 -14.92
N THR A 75 8.27 -2.44 -15.10
CA THR A 75 7.98 -1.12 -14.54
C THR A 75 8.03 -1.11 -13.01
N CYS A 76 7.72 -2.25 -12.37
CA CYS A 76 7.80 -2.41 -10.93
C CYS A 76 9.02 -3.24 -10.51
N HIS A 77 9.31 -4.33 -11.23
CA HIS A 77 10.31 -5.34 -10.81
C HIS A 77 11.70 -5.17 -11.44
N GLY A 78 11.90 -4.16 -12.30
CA GLY A 78 13.17 -3.93 -12.99
C GLY A 78 13.44 -4.96 -14.09
N HIS A 79 14.65 -4.92 -14.63
CA HIS A 79 15.01 -5.69 -15.83
C HIS A 79 15.81 -6.97 -15.50
N SER A 80 16.13 -7.20 -14.22
CA SER A 80 16.89 -8.36 -13.74
C SER A 80 16.13 -9.69 -13.94
N GLY A 81 14.80 -9.64 -13.92
CA GLY A 81 13.94 -10.82 -13.97
C GLY A 81 13.81 -11.59 -12.65
N SER A 82 14.36 -11.10 -11.53
CA SER A 82 14.24 -11.77 -10.23
C SER A 82 12.88 -11.56 -9.55
N PHE A 83 12.10 -10.56 -9.98
CA PHE A 83 10.81 -10.16 -9.37
C PHE A 83 10.88 -9.80 -7.88
N GLU A 84 12.09 -9.72 -7.31
CA GLU A 84 12.32 -9.35 -5.92
C GLU A 84 11.96 -7.88 -5.71
N MET A 85 11.39 -7.60 -4.54
CA MET A 85 11.09 -6.26 -4.06
C MET A 85 11.70 -6.10 -2.66
N PRO A 86 12.18 -4.91 -2.27
CA PRO A 86 12.14 -3.65 -3.03
C PRO A 86 13.02 -3.66 -4.29
N ASN A 87 12.60 -2.93 -5.32
CA ASN A 87 13.35 -2.81 -6.56
C ASN A 87 14.26 -1.57 -6.52
N PRO A 88 15.60 -1.72 -6.56
CA PRO A 88 16.53 -0.59 -6.54
C PRO A 88 16.55 0.24 -7.84
N GLU A 89 15.90 -0.23 -8.92
CA GLU A 89 15.69 0.59 -10.14
C GLU A 89 14.53 1.58 -10.00
N LEU A 90 13.69 1.46 -8.96
CA LEU A 90 12.70 2.49 -8.61
C LEU A 90 13.38 3.65 -7.87
N PRO A 91 12.77 4.86 -7.87
CA PRO A 91 13.28 5.96 -7.06
C PRO A 91 13.44 5.54 -5.59
N GLU A 92 14.63 5.77 -5.05
CA GLU A 92 14.87 5.73 -3.60
C GLU A 92 14.11 6.89 -2.95
N LEU A 93 13.49 6.63 -1.79
CA LEU A 93 12.66 7.60 -1.07
C LEU A 93 13.26 7.91 0.29
N ASP A 94 13.07 9.14 0.76
CA ASP A 94 13.41 9.55 2.12
C ASP A 94 12.13 9.68 2.97
N ALA A 95 11.94 8.80 3.95
CA ALA A 95 10.76 8.86 4.82
C ALA A 95 10.77 10.05 5.80
N SER A 96 11.92 10.75 5.97
CA SER A 96 12.04 11.85 6.90
C SER A 96 10.94 12.91 6.68
N ASN A 97 10.35 13.36 7.79
CA ASN A 97 9.26 14.33 7.76
C ASN A 97 8.09 13.91 6.82
N PHE A 98 7.78 12.61 6.83
CA PHE A 98 6.67 11.99 6.11
C PHE A 98 6.84 11.97 4.58
N TYR A 99 8.06 11.83 4.04
CA TYR A 99 8.35 12.01 2.61
C TYR A 99 8.25 13.47 2.15
N LYS A 100 8.79 14.41 2.94
CA LYS A 100 8.60 15.85 2.67
C LYS A 100 9.18 16.25 1.32
N GLN A 101 10.34 15.72 0.95
CA GLN A 101 10.99 16.05 -0.30
C GLN A 101 10.17 15.57 -1.50
N GLU A 102 9.75 14.30 -1.48
CA GLU A 102 8.95 13.68 -2.52
C GLU A 102 7.59 14.37 -2.67
N ARG A 103 6.95 14.74 -1.56
CA ARG A 103 5.68 15.51 -1.61
C ARG A 103 5.87 16.88 -2.27
N GLN A 104 7.04 17.51 -2.13
CA GLN A 104 7.32 18.83 -2.68
C GLN A 104 7.77 18.77 -4.15
N GLU A 105 8.62 17.81 -4.50
CA GLU A 105 9.23 17.69 -5.82
C GLU A 105 8.41 16.83 -6.78
N HIS A 106 7.67 15.86 -6.24
CA HIS A 106 6.95 14.82 -6.98
C HIS A 106 5.50 14.64 -6.49
N GLY A 107 4.86 15.74 -6.05
CA GLY A 107 3.55 15.71 -5.40
C GLY A 107 2.45 14.96 -6.17
N ASP A 108 2.44 15.04 -7.51
CA ASP A 108 1.48 14.30 -8.34
C ASP A 108 1.74 12.79 -8.35
N MET A 109 3.00 12.37 -8.38
CA MET A 109 3.38 10.96 -8.28
C MET A 109 3.09 10.42 -6.88
N VAL A 110 3.44 11.17 -5.83
CA VAL A 110 3.14 10.77 -4.44
C VAL A 110 1.63 10.63 -4.24
N LYS A 111 0.84 11.54 -4.81
CA LYS A 111 -0.63 11.45 -4.79
C LYS A 111 -1.13 10.22 -5.54
N LEU A 112 -0.57 9.90 -6.71
CA LEU A 112 -0.89 8.66 -7.45
C LEU A 112 -0.58 7.42 -6.60
N MET A 113 0.58 7.37 -5.95
CA MET A 113 1.00 6.24 -5.12
C MET A 113 0.03 5.99 -3.98
N TRP A 114 -0.28 7.01 -3.18
CA TRP A 114 -1.18 6.87 -2.02
C TRP A 114 -2.65 6.69 -2.38
N LYS A 115 -3.12 7.31 -3.46
CA LYS A 115 -4.55 7.31 -3.78
C LYS A 115 -4.97 6.17 -4.69
N GLU A 116 -4.07 5.69 -5.53
CA GLU A 116 -4.43 4.73 -6.58
C GLU A 116 -3.58 3.46 -6.51
N VAL A 117 -2.24 3.57 -6.43
CA VAL A 117 -1.36 2.40 -6.51
C VAL A 117 -1.47 1.52 -5.26
N GLU A 118 -1.21 2.08 -4.06
CA GLU A 118 -1.29 1.30 -2.81
C GLU A 118 -2.68 0.67 -2.60
N PRO A 119 -3.81 1.41 -2.76
CA PRO A 119 -5.13 0.81 -2.60
C PRO A 119 -5.41 -0.27 -3.64
N THR A 120 -5.10 -0.02 -4.92
CA THR A 120 -5.36 -1.01 -5.98
C THR A 120 -4.51 -2.26 -5.80
N MET A 121 -3.27 -2.14 -5.34
CA MET A 121 -2.42 -3.28 -4.99
C MET A 121 -2.97 -4.05 -3.78
N GLY A 122 -3.34 -3.35 -2.71
CA GLY A 122 -3.92 -3.96 -1.52
C GLY A 122 -5.21 -4.72 -1.84
N GLU A 123 -6.08 -4.14 -2.67
CA GLU A 123 -7.32 -4.78 -3.13
C GLU A 123 -7.06 -5.96 -4.07
N ALA A 124 -6.17 -5.81 -5.05
CA ALA A 124 -5.84 -6.87 -5.99
C ALA A 124 -5.17 -8.08 -5.33
N LEU A 125 -4.45 -7.86 -4.22
CA LEU A 125 -3.80 -8.92 -3.45
C LEU A 125 -4.59 -9.37 -2.23
N GLY A 126 -5.72 -8.72 -1.92
CA GLY A 126 -6.52 -9.02 -0.74
C GLY A 126 -5.72 -8.88 0.56
N VAL A 127 -4.90 -7.83 0.68
CA VAL A 127 -4.05 -7.54 1.85
C VAL A 127 -4.31 -6.13 2.39
N THR A 128 -3.68 -5.80 3.53
CA THR A 128 -3.72 -4.43 4.05
C THR A 128 -2.75 -3.52 3.29
N TYR A 129 -3.04 -2.23 3.25
CA TYR A 129 -2.21 -1.23 2.59
C TYR A 129 -2.16 0.09 3.39
N SER A 130 -1.34 1.07 2.96
CA SER A 130 -1.03 2.32 3.68
C SER A 130 -0.24 2.04 4.97
N PHE A 131 0.14 3.09 5.71
CA PHE A 131 0.96 3.02 6.94
C PHE A 131 0.72 1.78 7.82
N GLY A 132 1.74 0.93 7.92
CA GLY A 132 1.72 -0.32 8.71
C GLY A 132 0.95 -1.47 8.06
N GLY A 133 0.66 -1.37 6.77
CA GLY A 133 0.01 -2.39 5.95
C GLY A 133 1.01 -3.29 5.23
N THR A 134 0.51 -4.36 4.60
CA THR A 134 1.36 -5.22 3.76
C THR A 134 1.86 -4.50 2.50
N ILE A 135 1.07 -3.55 1.98
CA ILE A 135 1.44 -2.70 0.85
C ILE A 135 1.58 -1.25 1.31
N GLU A 136 2.80 -0.76 1.34
CA GLU A 136 3.17 0.63 1.55
C GLU A 136 4.45 0.97 0.76
N CYS A 137 4.98 2.18 0.90
CA CYS A 137 6.09 2.68 0.08
C CYS A 137 7.28 1.70 0.02
N HIS A 138 7.70 1.17 1.17
CA HIS A 138 8.84 0.24 1.28
C HIS A 138 8.54 -1.16 0.72
N SER A 139 7.27 -1.50 0.45
CA SER A 139 6.95 -2.76 -0.21
C SER A 139 7.45 -2.80 -1.65
N CYS A 140 7.71 -1.63 -2.24
CA CYS A 140 8.19 -1.50 -3.61
C CYS A 140 9.52 -0.75 -3.73
N HIS A 141 9.64 0.37 -3.00
CA HIS A 141 10.78 1.27 -3.08
C HIS A 141 11.82 0.94 -2.01
N VAL A 142 13.08 1.21 -2.31
CA VAL A 142 14.09 1.39 -1.26
C VAL A 142 13.75 2.68 -0.52
N VAL A 143 13.57 2.60 0.79
CA VAL A 143 13.24 3.77 1.62
C VAL A 143 14.31 3.95 2.69
N LEU A 144 14.75 5.19 2.84
CA LEU A 144 15.70 5.63 3.87
C LEU A 144 14.93 6.25 5.03
N ASN A 145 15.54 6.25 6.22
CA ASN A 145 15.02 6.93 7.41
C ASN A 145 13.60 6.50 7.82
N GLU A 146 13.25 5.22 7.60
CA GLU A 146 11.91 4.69 7.91
C GLU A 146 11.52 4.79 9.39
N ASP A 147 12.52 4.80 10.29
CA ASP A 147 12.35 4.84 11.75
C ASP A 147 12.39 6.26 12.35
N GLU A 148 12.58 7.31 11.53
CA GLU A 148 12.66 8.72 11.96
C GLU A 148 11.33 9.49 11.86
#